data_AF-A0A852U8H8-F1
#
_entry.id   AF-A0A852U8H8-F1
#
_cell.length_a   1.000
_cell.length_b   1.000
_cell.length_c   1.000
_cell.angle_alpha   90.00
_cell.angle_beta   90.00
_cell.angle_gamma   90.00
#
_symmetry.space_group_name_H-M   'P 1'
#
loop_
_entity.id
_entity.type
_entity.pdbx_description
1 polymer ?
#
loop_
_entity_poly.entity_id
_entity_poly.type
_entity_poly.pdbx_seq_one_letter_code
_entity_poly.pdbx_strand_id
1 'polypeptide(L)'
;MRERRDETLARRSVLLGGGADVPAEPSAKPGITASVPASSGAETAPAAEAVGAHARHDWVAQPMHSDAAIRAQTGQGWDDWIDAIDAGVGRDAAHPRIVEWVMANSEQNGWWSQGIAVSFERMTGRRLAGQMPDGTFTANRSRTLPVDREVLRALIADDENRDALLGFETEFRSKVASKTYKVLIARGGEPIGGLLFTFDATADARTKLAIMHEKLQVLDEIELWKAYWGDWLDALEAALV
;
A
#
# COMPACT_ATOMS: atom_id res chain seq x y z
N MET A 1 -20.80 -11.14 3.58
CA MET A 1 -19.83 -10.08 3.25
C MET A 1 -20.44 -9.12 2.22
N ARG A 2 -20.78 -9.57 0.98
CA ARG A 2 -21.31 -8.69 -0.08
C ARG A 2 -22.74 -8.16 0.15
N GLU A 3 -23.66 -9.02 0.57
CA GLU A 3 -25.09 -8.68 0.63
C GLU A 3 -25.41 -7.59 1.68
N ARG A 4 -24.76 -7.66 2.85
CA ARG A 4 -24.89 -6.65 3.91
C ARG A 4 -24.13 -5.34 3.59
N ARG A 5 -23.09 -5.41 2.75
CA ARG A 5 -22.34 -4.25 2.22
C ARG A 5 -23.22 -3.43 1.26
N ASP A 6 -23.91 -4.12 0.36
CA ASP A 6 -24.74 -3.46 -0.66
C ASP A 6 -25.97 -2.77 -0.03
N GLU A 7 -26.54 -3.35 1.04
CA GLU A 7 -27.63 -2.75 1.82
C GLU A 7 -27.19 -1.47 2.59
N THR A 8 -25.96 -1.47 3.13
CA THR A 8 -25.42 -0.32 3.88
C THR A 8 -25.03 0.85 2.97
N LEU A 9 -24.49 0.57 1.78
CA LEU A 9 -24.18 1.59 0.78
C LEU A 9 -25.46 2.19 0.17
N ALA A 10 -26.52 1.40 -0.02
CA ALA A 10 -27.81 1.87 -0.53
C ALA A 10 -28.54 2.84 0.43
N ARG A 11 -28.41 2.65 1.75
CA ARG A 11 -29.03 3.55 2.75
C ARG A 11 -28.43 4.96 2.76
N ARG A 12 -27.21 5.12 2.23
CA ARG A 12 -26.46 6.38 2.31
C ARG A 12 -26.69 7.32 1.13
N SER A 13 -27.22 6.84 0.00
CA SER A 13 -27.66 7.74 -1.10
C SER A 13 -28.81 8.66 -0.66
N VAL A 14 -29.56 8.27 0.37
CA VAL A 14 -30.69 9.04 0.94
C VAL A 14 -30.21 10.20 1.82
N LEU A 15 -29.06 10.08 2.48
CA LEU A 15 -28.52 11.10 3.38
C LEU A 15 -27.79 12.24 2.64
N LEU A 16 -27.28 11.97 1.43
CA LEU A 16 -26.59 12.96 0.60
C LEU A 16 -27.51 13.69 -0.40
N GLY A 17 -28.79 13.31 -0.49
CA GLY A 17 -29.75 13.82 -1.49
C GLY A 17 -30.68 14.95 -1.01
N GLY A 18 -30.53 15.48 0.21
CA GLY A 18 -31.41 16.49 0.77
C GLY A 18 -30.82 17.90 0.79
N GLY A 19 -30.83 18.63 -0.33
CA GLY A 19 -30.46 20.05 -0.32
C GLY A 19 -30.26 20.74 -1.68
N ALA A 20 -31.37 20.99 -2.39
CA ALA A 20 -31.67 22.16 -3.26
C ALA A 20 -30.59 22.75 -4.22
N ASP A 21 -30.64 22.32 -5.49
CA ASP A 21 -31.08 23.07 -6.68
C ASP A 21 -30.77 24.59 -6.82
N VAL A 22 -29.88 24.97 -7.75
CA VAL A 22 -30.06 26.01 -8.83
C VAL A 22 -28.89 25.90 -9.87
N PRO A 23 -28.99 26.42 -11.13
CA PRO A 23 -28.77 25.61 -12.33
C PRO A 23 -27.57 26.04 -13.20
N ALA A 24 -27.17 25.14 -14.11
CA ALA A 24 -26.30 25.40 -15.27
C ALA A 24 -26.98 26.42 -16.23
N GLU A 25 -26.29 27.16 -17.12
CA GLU A 25 -25.53 26.68 -18.30
C GLU A 25 -24.93 27.91 -19.09
N PRO A 26 -24.39 27.82 -20.34
CA PRO A 26 -22.94 27.87 -20.65
C PRO A 26 -22.50 28.99 -21.64
N SER A 27 -21.19 29.12 -21.93
CA SER A 27 -20.73 29.69 -23.22
C SER A 27 -19.26 29.42 -23.60
N ALA A 28 -19.14 28.68 -24.72
CA ALA A 28 -18.26 28.76 -25.90
C ALA A 28 -16.83 29.35 -25.89
N LYS A 29 -15.96 28.63 -26.63
CA LYS A 29 -14.61 28.95 -27.15
C LYS A 29 -14.67 30.04 -28.26
N PRO A 30 -13.53 30.60 -28.74
CA PRO A 30 -12.66 29.94 -29.75
C PRO A 30 -11.15 30.12 -29.41
N GLY A 31 -10.17 29.31 -29.82
CA GLY A 31 -9.85 28.78 -31.15
C GLY A 31 -8.50 29.39 -31.58
N ILE A 32 -7.47 28.59 -31.89
CA ILE A 32 -6.38 28.89 -32.82
C ILE A 32 -5.63 27.59 -33.15
N THR A 33 -5.46 27.41 -34.46
CA THR A 33 -4.80 26.35 -35.22
C THR A 33 -3.28 26.55 -35.32
N ALA A 34 -2.51 25.47 -35.44
CA ALA A 34 -1.61 25.25 -36.59
C ALA A 34 -0.83 23.92 -36.49
N SER A 35 -1.10 23.06 -37.47
CA SER A 35 -0.20 22.24 -38.29
C SER A 35 1.06 21.57 -37.72
N VAL A 36 1.02 20.23 -37.86
CA VAL A 36 2.14 19.30 -38.04
C VAL A 36 2.79 19.50 -39.42
N PRO A 37 4.01 18.96 -39.62
CA PRO A 37 4.09 17.90 -40.63
C PRO A 37 4.83 16.65 -40.13
N ALA A 38 4.42 15.53 -40.71
CA ALA A 38 4.98 14.20 -40.54
C ALA A 38 6.33 14.04 -41.26
N SER A 39 7.19 13.17 -40.73
CA SER A 39 8.09 12.37 -41.56
C SER A 39 8.12 10.94 -41.04
N SER A 40 7.95 10.02 -41.98
CA SER A 40 7.85 8.57 -41.83
C SER A 40 9.23 7.94 -42.09
N GLY A 41 9.50 6.80 -41.44
CA GLY A 41 10.64 5.94 -41.78
C GLY A 41 10.83 4.81 -40.77
N ALA A 42 10.30 3.64 -41.12
CA ALA A 42 10.59 2.32 -40.51
C ALA A 42 12.11 2.04 -40.50
N GLU A 43 12.67 1.16 -39.65
CA GLU A 43 12.44 -0.28 -39.66
C GLU A 43 13.20 -0.97 -38.50
N THR A 44 12.61 -2.08 -38.02
CA THR A 44 13.21 -3.29 -37.42
C THR A 44 14.00 -3.27 -36.09
N ALA A 45 13.47 -4.11 -35.17
CA ALA A 45 13.91 -4.46 -33.82
C ALA A 45 15.22 -5.31 -33.78
N PRO A 46 15.70 -5.86 -32.63
CA PRO A 46 15.29 -5.69 -31.23
C PRO A 46 16.47 -5.40 -30.25
N ALA A 47 16.17 -4.92 -29.05
CA ALA A 47 17.05 -5.11 -27.89
C ALA A 47 16.20 -5.43 -26.66
N ALA A 48 15.31 -6.41 -26.84
CA ALA A 48 14.76 -7.19 -25.74
C ALA A 48 15.70 -8.38 -25.53
N GLU A 49 16.85 -8.17 -24.88
CA GLU A 49 17.69 -9.25 -24.36
C GLU A 49 18.75 -8.71 -23.39
N ALA A 50 18.31 -8.50 -22.15
CA ALA A 50 19.11 -8.76 -20.95
C ALA A 50 18.15 -9.12 -19.79
N VAL A 51 17.15 -9.97 -20.08
CA VAL A 51 16.36 -10.64 -19.05
C VAL A 51 17.10 -11.93 -18.73
N GLY A 52 17.63 -12.03 -17.50
CA GLY A 52 18.11 -13.29 -16.93
C GLY A 52 19.61 -13.40 -16.74
N ALA A 53 20.21 -12.53 -15.92
CA ALA A 53 21.22 -13.08 -15.02
C ALA A 53 20.46 -14.15 -14.20
N HIS A 54 20.80 -15.42 -14.41
CA HIS A 54 20.17 -16.52 -13.68
C HIS A 54 20.38 -16.23 -12.20
N ALA A 55 19.29 -16.13 -11.44
CA ALA A 55 19.38 -15.97 -10.00
C ALA A 55 20.30 -17.09 -9.47
N ARG A 56 21.41 -16.71 -8.82
CA ARG A 56 22.35 -17.67 -8.22
C ARG A 56 21.72 -18.39 -7.03
N HIS A 57 20.73 -17.75 -6.41
CA HIS A 57 19.95 -18.30 -5.32
C HIS A 57 18.48 -18.48 -5.73
N ASP A 58 17.88 -19.58 -5.30
CA ASP A 58 16.44 -19.79 -5.37
C ASP A 58 15.75 -18.96 -4.28
N TRP A 59 15.29 -17.76 -4.64
CA TRP A 59 14.58 -16.90 -3.68
C TRP A 59 13.21 -17.47 -3.36
N VAL A 60 12.92 -17.72 -2.08
CA VAL A 60 11.61 -18.23 -1.67
C VAL A 60 10.52 -17.15 -1.58
N ALA A 61 10.92 -15.87 -1.62
CA ALA A 61 10.01 -14.73 -1.67
C ALA A 61 10.64 -13.52 -2.37
N GLN A 62 9.80 -12.64 -2.91
CA GLN A 62 10.26 -11.42 -3.58
C GLN A 62 10.82 -10.39 -2.58
N PRO A 63 11.95 -9.73 -2.91
CA PRO A 63 12.53 -8.65 -2.11
C PRO A 63 11.66 -7.37 -2.14
N MET A 64 12.00 -6.38 -1.31
CA MET A 64 11.25 -5.11 -1.25
C MET A 64 11.41 -4.24 -2.50
N HIS A 65 12.55 -4.36 -3.19
CA HIS A 65 12.89 -3.63 -4.41
C HIS A 65 13.32 -4.61 -5.49
N SER A 66 13.14 -4.26 -6.77
CA SER A 66 13.65 -5.09 -7.87
C SER A 66 15.18 -5.20 -7.84
N ASP A 67 15.73 -6.26 -8.44
CA ASP A 67 17.19 -6.44 -8.56
C ASP A 67 17.86 -5.25 -9.27
N ALA A 68 17.21 -4.70 -10.30
CA ALA A 68 17.68 -3.52 -11.00
C ALA A 68 17.74 -2.28 -10.08
N ALA A 69 16.74 -2.09 -9.21
CA ALA A 69 16.69 -0.95 -8.31
C ALA A 69 17.77 -1.03 -7.21
N ILE A 70 17.98 -2.21 -6.61
CA ILE A 70 19.03 -2.36 -5.58
C ILE A 70 20.43 -2.24 -6.20
N ARG A 71 20.64 -2.76 -7.41
CA ARG A 71 21.93 -2.63 -8.11
C ARG A 71 22.23 -1.18 -8.47
N ALA A 72 21.24 -0.42 -8.94
CA ALA A 72 21.41 1.00 -9.23
C ALA A 72 21.77 1.82 -7.97
N GLN A 73 21.22 1.46 -6.81
CA GLN A 73 21.45 2.17 -5.56
C GLN A 73 22.75 1.76 -4.85
N THR A 74 23.08 0.47 -4.86
CA THR A 74 24.11 -0.10 -3.98
C THR A 74 25.34 -0.60 -4.74
N GLY A 75 25.26 -0.70 -6.07
CA GLY A 75 26.26 -1.35 -6.90
C GLY A 75 26.19 -2.88 -6.86
N GLN A 76 25.35 -3.48 -6.01
CA GLN A 76 25.23 -4.93 -5.82
C GLN A 76 23.80 -5.40 -6.12
N GLY A 77 23.69 -6.56 -6.79
CA GLY A 77 22.42 -7.26 -6.96
C GLY A 77 22.01 -8.01 -5.70
N TRP A 78 20.81 -8.56 -5.69
CA TRP A 78 20.29 -9.30 -4.52
C TRP A 78 21.08 -10.57 -4.21
N ASP A 79 21.51 -11.32 -5.23
CA ASP A 79 22.36 -12.49 -5.02
C ASP A 79 23.72 -12.12 -4.42
N ASP A 80 24.29 -10.98 -4.83
CA ASP A 80 25.55 -10.48 -4.27
C ASP A 80 25.38 -10.12 -2.79
N TRP A 81 24.25 -9.52 -2.43
CA TRP A 81 23.91 -9.23 -1.03
C TRP A 81 23.68 -10.48 -0.18
N ILE A 82 23.02 -11.51 -0.74
CA ILE A 82 22.85 -12.80 -0.07
C ILE A 82 24.22 -13.41 0.23
N ASP A 83 25.08 -13.51 -0.79
CA ASP A 83 26.44 -14.07 -0.63
C ASP A 83 27.27 -13.28 0.38
N ALA A 84 27.19 -11.94 0.34
CA ALA A 84 27.95 -11.08 1.24
C ALA A 84 27.50 -11.22 2.71
N ILE A 85 26.19 -11.29 2.97
CA ILE A 85 25.64 -11.46 4.32
C ILE A 85 25.93 -12.86 4.87
N ASP A 86 25.75 -13.90 4.04
CA ASP A 86 26.05 -15.29 4.40
C ASP A 86 27.52 -15.48 4.75
N ALA A 87 28.44 -14.86 3.99
CA ALA A 87 29.87 -14.92 4.26
C ALA A 87 30.30 -14.03 5.45
N GLY A 88 29.56 -12.95 5.72
CA GLY A 88 29.87 -11.96 6.74
C GLY A 88 29.36 -12.33 8.13
N VAL A 89 28.09 -12.04 8.40
CA VAL A 89 27.45 -12.32 9.71
C VAL A 89 26.84 -13.70 9.80
N GLY A 90 26.70 -14.40 8.67
CA GLY A 90 26.13 -15.73 8.60
C GLY A 90 24.63 -15.71 8.38
N ARG A 91 24.15 -16.76 7.71
CA ARG A 91 22.77 -16.91 7.27
C ARG A 91 21.75 -16.77 8.37
N ASP A 92 22.07 -17.21 9.59
CA ASP A 92 21.19 -17.24 10.75
C ASP A 92 21.31 -16.02 11.67
N ALA A 93 22.08 -15.00 11.29
CA ALA A 93 22.26 -13.78 12.08
C ALA A 93 20.91 -13.10 12.39
N ALA A 94 20.75 -12.58 13.61
CA ALA A 94 19.55 -11.82 13.96
C ALA A 94 19.47 -10.51 13.17
N HIS A 95 18.24 -10.05 12.88
CA HIS A 95 17.98 -8.83 12.11
C HIS A 95 18.90 -7.64 12.45
N PRO A 96 19.05 -7.22 13.73
CA PRO A 96 19.87 -6.05 14.06
C PRO A 96 21.34 -6.24 13.67
N ARG A 97 21.85 -7.47 13.74
CA ARG A 97 23.25 -7.78 13.39
C ARG A 97 23.48 -7.71 11.88
N ILE A 98 22.49 -8.08 11.07
CA ILE A 98 22.55 -7.89 9.62
C ILE A 98 22.56 -6.40 9.29
N VAL A 99 21.69 -5.60 9.90
CA VAL A 99 21.65 -4.14 9.69
C VAL A 99 22.97 -3.47 10.09
N GLU A 100 23.50 -3.78 11.28
CA GLU A 100 24.81 -3.30 11.75
C GLU A 100 25.93 -3.66 10.78
N TRP A 101 25.95 -4.90 10.29
CA TRP A 101 26.97 -5.37 9.39
C TRP A 101 26.88 -4.69 8.01
N VAL A 102 25.67 -4.52 7.45
CA VAL A 102 25.49 -3.78 6.19
C VAL A 102 25.99 -2.35 6.32
N MET A 103 25.64 -1.65 7.41
CA MET A 103 26.13 -0.28 7.64
C MET A 103 27.65 -0.22 7.81
N ALA A 104 28.26 -1.24 8.42
CA ALA A 104 29.70 -1.28 8.65
C ALA A 104 30.51 -1.68 7.40
N ASN A 105 29.91 -2.39 6.45
CA ASN A 105 30.59 -2.98 5.29
C ASN A 105 30.13 -2.40 3.94
N SER A 106 29.32 -1.34 3.97
CA SER A 106 28.86 -0.65 2.76
C SER A 106 28.57 0.82 3.04
N GLU A 107 28.39 1.61 1.99
CA GLU A 107 28.04 3.03 2.09
C GLU A 107 26.53 3.26 2.33
N GLN A 108 25.79 2.21 2.68
CA GLN A 108 24.34 2.29 2.83
C GLN A 108 23.94 2.94 4.15
N ASN A 109 22.95 3.83 4.08
CA ASN A 109 22.37 4.45 5.28
C ASN A 109 21.48 3.46 6.06
N GLY A 110 21.03 3.86 7.25
CA GLY A 110 20.20 3.01 8.11
C GLY A 110 18.88 2.55 7.48
N TRP A 111 18.29 3.36 6.60
CA TRP A 111 17.07 2.99 5.88
C TRP A 111 17.32 1.88 4.85
N TRP A 112 18.35 2.04 4.01
CA TRP A 112 18.72 1.02 3.03
C TRP A 112 19.20 -0.27 3.69
N SER A 113 19.94 -0.16 4.79
CA SER A 113 20.43 -1.31 5.55
C SER A 113 19.29 -2.14 6.16
N GLN A 114 18.23 -1.48 6.65
CA GLN A 114 16.99 -2.15 7.08
C GLN A 114 16.29 -2.86 5.92
N GLY A 115 16.15 -2.19 4.77
CA GLY A 115 15.52 -2.78 3.58
C GLY A 115 16.28 -3.99 3.03
N ILE A 116 17.62 -3.96 3.06
CA ILE A 116 18.48 -5.08 2.69
C ILE A 116 18.31 -6.24 3.66
N ALA A 117 18.34 -6.00 4.97
CA ALA A 117 18.14 -7.05 5.97
C ALA A 117 16.77 -7.72 5.84
N VAL A 118 15.68 -6.95 5.68
CA VAL A 118 14.33 -7.50 5.47
C VAL A 118 14.26 -8.32 4.17
N SER A 119 14.86 -7.84 3.09
CA SER A 119 14.83 -8.54 1.80
C SER A 119 15.66 -9.82 1.84
N PHE A 120 16.82 -9.82 2.50
CA PHE A 120 17.64 -11.00 2.75
C PHE A 120 16.84 -12.05 3.54
N GLU A 121 16.21 -11.67 4.65
CA GLU A 121 15.39 -12.58 5.45
C GLU A 121 14.23 -13.18 4.63
N ARG A 122 13.62 -12.39 3.73
CA ARG A 122 12.55 -12.87 2.84
C ARG A 122 13.05 -13.87 1.81
N MET A 123 14.11 -13.52 1.08
CA MET A 123 14.64 -14.36 0.01
C MET A 123 15.21 -15.67 0.54
N THR A 124 15.73 -15.68 1.78
CA THR A 124 16.26 -16.87 2.47
C THR A 124 15.21 -17.65 3.27
N GLY A 125 13.94 -17.22 3.26
CA GLY A 125 12.85 -17.91 3.95
C GLY A 125 12.83 -17.77 5.46
N ARG A 126 13.68 -16.91 6.01
CA ARG A 126 13.74 -16.58 7.44
C ARG A 126 12.62 -15.63 7.86
N ARG A 127 12.00 -14.93 6.92
CA ARG A 127 10.87 -14.04 7.13
C ARG A 127 9.88 -14.13 5.99
N LEU A 128 8.61 -14.23 6.31
CA LEU A 128 7.56 -14.24 5.29
C LEU A 128 7.19 -12.80 4.87
N ALA A 129 6.79 -12.61 3.62
CA ALA A 129 6.40 -11.28 3.13
C ALA A 129 5.23 -10.73 3.96
N GLY A 130 5.36 -9.52 4.49
CA GLY A 130 4.36 -8.90 5.36
C GLY A 130 4.42 -9.31 6.84
N GLN A 131 5.35 -10.19 7.24
CA GLN A 131 5.57 -10.58 8.63
C GLN A 131 6.24 -9.45 9.45
N MET A 132 5.70 -9.18 10.62
CA MET A 132 6.14 -8.23 11.63
C MET A 132 7.12 -8.89 12.62
N PRO A 133 7.91 -8.11 13.38
CA PRO A 133 8.86 -8.67 14.35
C PRO A 133 8.22 -9.55 15.43
N ASP A 134 6.93 -9.36 15.74
CA ASP A 134 6.15 -10.16 16.68
C ASP A 134 5.56 -11.44 16.06
N GLY A 135 5.90 -11.72 14.80
CA GLY A 135 5.42 -12.89 14.05
C GLY A 135 4.05 -12.71 13.38
N THR A 136 3.35 -11.60 13.63
CA THR A 136 2.07 -11.29 12.96
C THR A 136 2.30 -10.77 11.54
N PHE A 137 1.24 -10.60 10.77
CA PHE A 137 1.29 -10.11 9.40
C PHE A 137 0.49 -8.83 9.21
N THR A 138 0.80 -8.12 8.13
CA THR A 138 0.10 -6.90 7.73
C THR A 138 -0.34 -6.94 6.27
N ALA A 139 -1.53 -6.38 6.00
CA ALA A 139 -2.05 -6.15 4.65
C ALA A 139 -2.27 -4.66 4.44
N ASN A 140 -1.68 -4.08 3.40
CA ASN A 140 -1.78 -2.65 3.11
C ASN A 140 -2.36 -2.37 1.71
N ARG A 141 -3.27 -1.40 1.65
CA ARG A 141 -3.85 -0.85 0.41
C ARG A 141 -4.02 0.66 0.53
N SER A 142 -3.99 1.35 -0.61
CA SER A 142 -4.25 2.79 -0.65
C SER A 142 -4.90 3.20 -1.95
N ARG A 143 -5.72 4.26 -1.91
CA ARG A 143 -6.37 4.89 -3.06
C ARG A 143 -6.36 6.40 -2.90
N THR A 144 -6.26 7.13 -4.01
CA THR A 144 -6.50 8.58 -4.01
C THR A 144 -7.98 8.82 -4.26
N LEU A 145 -8.66 9.40 -3.28
CA LEU A 145 -10.10 9.65 -3.31
C LEU A 145 -10.38 11.14 -3.62
N PRO A 146 -11.47 11.46 -4.32
CA PRO A 146 -11.78 12.82 -4.79
C PRO A 146 -12.40 13.71 -3.70
N VAL A 147 -11.92 13.60 -2.45
CA VAL A 147 -12.45 14.34 -1.30
C VAL A 147 -11.36 14.86 -0.39
N ASP A 148 -11.67 15.93 0.33
CA ASP A 148 -10.76 16.56 1.28
C ASP A 148 -10.43 15.62 2.46
N ARG A 149 -9.23 15.79 2.99
CA ARG A 149 -8.69 14.99 4.08
C ARG A 149 -9.60 14.98 5.29
N GLU A 150 -10.17 16.12 5.65
CA GLU A 150 -10.98 16.24 6.87
C GLU A 150 -12.33 15.53 6.74
N VAL A 151 -12.87 15.38 5.52
CA VAL A 151 -14.09 14.59 5.28
C VAL A 151 -13.84 13.11 5.63
N LEU A 152 -12.76 12.53 5.09
CA LEU A 152 -12.41 11.13 5.36
C LEU A 152 -12.08 10.90 6.83
N ARG A 153 -11.40 11.86 7.47
CA ARG A 153 -11.09 11.78 8.91
C ARG A 153 -12.35 11.82 9.76
N ALA A 154 -13.29 12.72 9.46
CA ALA A 154 -14.57 12.77 10.16
C ALA A 154 -15.34 11.44 10.05
N LEU A 155 -15.36 10.83 8.85
CA LEU A 155 -16.02 9.55 8.62
C LEU A 155 -15.46 8.39 9.44
N ILE A 156 -14.15 8.37 9.67
CA ILE A 156 -13.50 7.32 10.48
C ILE A 156 -13.56 7.65 11.98
N ALA A 157 -13.51 8.92 12.35
CA ALA A 157 -13.56 9.32 13.76
C ALA A 157 -14.93 9.13 14.40
N ASP A 158 -16.01 9.27 13.63
CA ASP A 158 -17.38 9.07 14.08
C ASP A 158 -17.75 7.58 14.15
N ASP A 159 -18.32 7.13 15.27
CA ASP A 159 -18.55 5.72 15.54
C ASP A 159 -19.61 5.11 14.61
N GLU A 160 -20.75 5.77 14.45
CA GLU A 160 -21.86 5.26 13.63
C GLU A 160 -21.47 5.21 12.14
N ASN A 161 -20.83 6.27 11.65
CA ASN A 161 -20.33 6.31 10.27
C ASN A 161 -19.25 5.26 10.03
N ARG A 162 -18.33 5.05 10.98
CA ARG A 162 -17.24 4.08 10.86
C ARG A 162 -17.76 2.65 10.87
N ASP A 163 -18.65 2.30 11.79
CA ASP A 163 -19.25 0.96 11.88
C ASP A 163 -19.99 0.61 10.60
N ALA A 164 -20.83 1.54 10.11
CA ALA A 164 -21.54 1.38 8.85
C ALA A 164 -20.58 1.24 7.67
N LEU A 165 -19.53 2.07 7.62
CA LEU A 165 -18.57 2.08 6.52
C LEU A 165 -17.70 0.80 6.46
N LEU A 166 -17.29 0.27 7.61
CA LEU A 166 -16.38 -0.88 7.69
C LEU A 166 -17.13 -2.22 7.72
N GLY A 167 -18.37 -2.24 8.22
CA GLY A 167 -19.17 -3.47 8.33
C GLY A 167 -18.64 -4.45 9.38
N PHE A 168 -17.86 -3.96 10.35
CA PHE A 168 -17.32 -4.69 11.50
C PHE A 168 -17.77 -4.03 12.79
N GLU A 169 -17.65 -4.73 13.91
CA GLU A 169 -17.64 -4.09 15.22
C GLU A 169 -16.33 -3.33 15.34
N THR A 170 -16.38 -2.05 15.70
CA THR A 170 -15.16 -1.22 15.71
C THR A 170 -14.95 -0.47 17.02
N GLU A 171 -13.68 -0.19 17.33
CA GLU A 171 -13.30 0.65 18.47
C GLU A 171 -12.21 1.63 18.05
N PHE A 172 -12.51 2.93 18.09
CA PHE A 172 -11.54 3.99 17.80
C PHE A 172 -10.53 4.15 18.95
N ARG A 173 -9.24 4.04 18.65
CA ARG A 173 -8.13 4.07 19.63
C ARG A 173 -7.24 5.31 19.52
N SER A 174 -7.56 6.22 18.62
CA SER A 174 -6.77 7.44 18.38
C SER A 174 -7.44 8.68 18.96
N LYS A 175 -6.68 9.78 19.02
CA LYS A 175 -7.27 11.11 19.17
C LYS A 175 -7.59 11.65 17.78
N VAL A 176 -8.65 12.43 17.64
CA VAL A 176 -9.02 13.06 16.35
C VAL A 176 -7.87 13.90 15.78
N ALA A 177 -7.03 14.51 16.63
CA ALA A 177 -5.86 15.26 16.19
C ALA A 177 -4.69 14.39 15.66
N SER A 178 -4.69 13.07 15.89
CA SER A 178 -3.59 12.18 15.50
C SER A 178 -3.43 12.07 13.98
N LYS A 179 -2.19 12.09 13.48
CA LYS A 179 -1.88 11.93 12.05
C LYS A 179 -2.38 10.59 11.48
N THR A 180 -2.29 9.55 12.31
CA THR A 180 -2.73 8.19 11.99
C THR A 180 -3.90 7.83 12.89
N TYR A 181 -4.94 7.25 12.31
CA TYR A 181 -6.08 6.73 13.07
C TYR A 181 -5.95 5.23 13.24
N LYS A 182 -6.13 4.77 14.47
CA LYS A 182 -6.14 3.36 14.83
C LYS A 182 -7.56 2.96 15.21
N VAL A 183 -8.04 1.91 14.57
CA VAL A 183 -9.36 1.31 14.82
C VAL A 183 -9.14 -0.16 15.10
N LEU A 184 -9.61 -0.68 16.24
CA LEU A 184 -9.69 -2.13 16.43
C LEU A 184 -10.95 -2.65 15.77
N ILE A 185 -10.88 -3.86 15.22
CA ILE A 185 -12.03 -4.50 14.56
C ILE A 185 -12.28 -5.88 15.13
N ALA A 186 -13.56 -6.22 15.27
CA ALA A 186 -14.03 -7.52 15.74
C ALA A 186 -15.20 -8.03 14.90
N ARG A 187 -15.45 -9.34 14.99
CA ARG A 187 -16.58 -10.00 14.32
C ARG A 187 -17.21 -11.03 15.25
N GLY A 188 -18.45 -10.77 15.66
CA GLY A 188 -19.15 -11.62 16.62
C GLY A 188 -18.46 -11.59 17.99
N GLY A 189 -17.92 -10.44 18.37
CA GLY A 189 -17.12 -10.26 19.59
C GLY A 189 -15.66 -10.77 19.52
N GLU A 190 -15.26 -11.48 18.47
CA GLU A 190 -13.89 -11.97 18.31
C GLU A 190 -12.99 -10.92 17.63
N PRO A 191 -11.87 -10.51 18.24
CA PRO A 191 -10.94 -9.56 17.62
C PRO A 191 -10.27 -10.13 16.36
N ILE A 192 -10.28 -9.35 15.27
CA ILE A 192 -9.63 -9.73 14.00
C ILE A 192 -8.49 -8.77 13.61
N GLY A 193 -7.98 -8.04 14.59
CA GLY A 193 -6.81 -7.16 14.45
C GLY A 193 -7.14 -5.67 14.56
N GLY A 194 -6.30 -4.85 13.93
CA GLY A 194 -6.45 -3.40 13.92
C GLY A 194 -6.27 -2.83 12.52
N LEU A 195 -6.88 -1.68 12.28
CA LEU A 195 -6.75 -0.88 11.08
C LEU A 195 -6.01 0.41 11.42
N LEU A 196 -4.98 0.71 10.64
CA LEU A 196 -4.26 1.96 10.68
C LEU A 196 -4.57 2.73 9.41
N PHE A 197 -5.16 3.91 9.57
CA PHE A 197 -5.49 4.83 8.48
C PHE A 197 -4.51 5.99 8.44
N THR A 198 -3.98 6.27 7.25
CA THR A 198 -3.27 7.52 6.96
C THR A 198 -3.98 8.31 5.88
N PHE A 199 -3.93 9.63 6.02
CA PHE A 199 -4.67 10.57 5.18
C PHE A 199 -3.69 11.60 4.64
N ASP A 200 -3.15 11.34 3.46
CA ASP A 200 -2.19 12.22 2.81
C ASP A 200 -2.92 13.12 1.82
N ALA A 201 -3.07 14.40 2.18
CA ALA A 201 -3.67 15.39 1.29
C ALA A 201 -2.79 15.55 0.03
N THR A 202 -3.44 15.65 -1.11
CA THR A 202 -2.81 15.86 -2.43
C THR A 202 -3.35 17.12 -3.07
N ALA A 203 -2.86 17.48 -4.26
CA ALA A 203 -3.41 18.61 -5.01
C ALA A 203 -4.90 18.42 -5.32
N ASP A 204 -5.59 19.54 -5.57
CA ASP A 204 -7.00 19.57 -5.99
C ASP A 204 -8.00 19.07 -4.94
N ALA A 205 -7.70 19.24 -3.65
CA ALA A 205 -8.54 18.80 -2.54
C ALA A 205 -8.84 17.28 -2.56
N ARG A 206 -7.93 16.47 -3.12
CA ARG A 206 -7.99 15.01 -3.10
C ARG A 206 -7.12 14.45 -1.98
N THR A 207 -7.43 13.24 -1.53
CA THR A 207 -6.69 12.60 -0.43
C THR A 207 -6.29 11.19 -0.79
N LYS A 208 -5.00 10.87 -0.64
CA LYS A 208 -4.55 9.48 -0.62
C LYS A 208 -4.86 8.87 0.75
N LEU A 209 -5.87 8.00 0.78
CA LEU A 209 -6.23 7.19 1.93
C LEU A 209 -5.44 5.88 1.86
N ALA A 210 -4.67 5.57 2.90
CA ALA A 210 -4.10 4.24 3.08
C ALA A 210 -4.75 3.53 4.27
N ILE A 211 -4.97 2.24 4.12
CA ILE A 211 -5.48 1.33 5.14
C ILE A 211 -4.51 0.17 5.30
N MET A 212 -3.97 0.03 6.51
CA MET A 212 -3.13 -1.09 6.91
C MET A 212 -3.85 -1.93 7.96
N HIS A 213 -4.12 -3.18 7.62
CA HIS A 213 -4.63 -4.20 8.53
C HIS A 213 -3.45 -4.88 9.23
N GLU A 214 -3.35 -4.71 10.54
CA GLU A 214 -2.31 -5.29 11.39
C GLU A 214 -2.83 -6.45 12.25
N LYS A 215 -1.88 -7.25 12.77
CA LYS A 215 -2.12 -8.42 13.63
C LYS A 215 -2.81 -9.59 12.93
N LEU A 216 -2.61 -9.74 11.62
CA LEU A 216 -3.00 -10.97 10.91
C LEU A 216 -2.16 -12.13 11.44
N GLN A 217 -2.76 -13.28 11.70
CA GLN A 217 -2.03 -14.41 12.32
C GLN A 217 -1.46 -15.36 11.26
N VAL A 218 -2.02 -15.33 10.04
CA VAL A 218 -1.71 -16.27 8.98
C VAL A 218 -1.25 -15.52 7.73
N LEU A 219 -0.18 -15.99 7.09
CA LEU A 219 0.38 -15.42 5.86
C LEU A 219 -0.66 -15.34 4.74
N ASP A 220 -1.42 -16.43 4.54
CA ASP A 220 -2.38 -16.55 3.44
C ASP A 220 -3.54 -15.54 3.55
N GLU A 221 -3.77 -14.99 4.74
CA GLU A 221 -4.77 -13.94 4.95
C GLU A 221 -4.34 -12.60 4.34
N ILE A 222 -3.04 -12.36 4.09
CA ILE A 222 -2.56 -11.08 3.57
C ILE A 222 -3.18 -10.77 2.22
N GLU A 223 -3.12 -11.70 1.27
CA GLU A 223 -3.65 -11.47 -0.08
C GLU A 223 -5.19 -11.43 -0.08
N LEU A 224 -5.84 -12.18 0.82
CA LEU A 224 -7.29 -12.11 1.03
C LEU A 224 -7.72 -10.72 1.53
N TRP A 225 -7.06 -10.19 2.56
CA TRP A 225 -7.35 -8.87 3.11
C TRP A 225 -6.97 -7.74 2.16
N LYS A 226 -5.87 -7.89 1.42
CA LYS A 226 -5.49 -6.98 0.34
C LYS A 226 -6.54 -6.90 -0.77
N ALA A 227 -7.12 -8.02 -1.17
CA ALA A 227 -8.21 -8.04 -2.13
C ALA A 227 -9.46 -7.37 -1.54
N TYR A 228 -9.85 -7.75 -0.32
CA TYR A 228 -10.99 -7.16 0.39
C TYR A 228 -10.88 -5.63 0.52
N TRP A 229 -9.73 -5.12 0.97
CA TRP A 229 -9.52 -3.68 1.13
C TRP A 229 -9.38 -2.95 -0.21
N GLY A 230 -8.94 -3.63 -1.27
CA GLY A 230 -9.00 -3.11 -2.63
C GLY A 230 -10.44 -2.87 -3.07
N ASP A 231 -11.27 -3.91 -3.00
CA ASP A 231 -12.71 -3.83 -3.33
C ASP A 231 -13.43 -2.79 -2.46
N TRP A 232 -13.09 -2.68 -1.18
CA TRP A 232 -13.66 -1.68 -0.27
C TRP A 232 -13.27 -0.26 -0.67
N LEU A 233 -12.02 -0.02 -1.06
CA LEU A 233 -11.57 1.30 -1.53
C LEU A 233 -12.24 1.69 -2.85
N ASP A 234 -12.42 0.73 -3.77
CA ASP A 234 -13.13 0.96 -5.04
C ASP A 234 -14.61 1.31 -4.77
N ALA A 235 -15.27 0.60 -3.86
CA ALA A 235 -16.64 0.90 -3.46
C ALA A 235 -16.77 2.25 -2.75
N LEU A 236 -15.81 2.60 -1.89
CA LEU A 236 -15.76 3.91 -1.23
C LEU A 236 -15.59 5.03 -2.26
N GLU A 237 -14.67 4.89 -3.21
CA GLU A 237 -14.49 5.88 -4.28
C GLU A 237 -15.77 6.07 -5.08
N ALA A 238 -16.43 4.98 -5.48
CA ALA A 238 -17.70 5.04 -6.23
C ALA A 238 -18.84 5.70 -5.45
N ALA A 239 -18.84 5.64 -4.11
CA ALA A 239 -19.85 6.30 -3.27
C ALA A 239 -19.57 7.79 -3.00
N LEU A 240 -18.37 8.27 -3.34
CA LEU A 240 -17.94 9.66 -3.18
C LEU A 240 -18.05 10.49 -4.47
N VAL A 241 -18.35 9.84 -5.60
CA VAL A 241 -18.58 10.44 -6.93
C VAL A 241 -20.09 10.50 -7.18
#